data_AF-A0A0C3E104-F1
#
_entry.id   AF-A0A0C3E104-F1
#
_cell.length_a   1.000
_cell.length_b   1.000
_cell.length_c   1.000
_cell.angle_alpha   90.00
_cell.angle_beta   90.00
_cell.angle_gamma   90.00
#
_symmetry.space_group_name_H-M   'P 1'
#
loop_
_entity.id
_entity.type
_entity.pdbx_description
1 polymer ?
#
loop_
_entity_poly.entity_id
_entity_poly.type
_entity_poly.pdbx_seq_one_letter_code
_entity_poly.pdbx_strand_id
1 'polypeptide(L)'
;METRPDQLRALVLDYLCNNCYTKTALALSKDSAIMHLDRDGDEISESHPRGGTLTGLSGDVIRDMERRERIRIHILSGRVEEAIACLNEHFPKVLDESLEDEAHRTLSHDITSDQVQYRTTTINPVHLTLNLRVLAFIETCRTVPLIYPPLDSDSIGLDSPPHSKCPPEGDPLEEDRHQTELLIRAQKLYAHVNSLRNSADRALYLKELTNVGGLLAYTVPEKSPVARYLSQERRERVAEQINYAILRMPSSSSYVVTDLLCR
;
A
#
# COMPACT_ATOMS: atom_id res chain seq x y z
N MET A 1 -18.68 27.68 15.13
CA MET A 1 -19.44 26.55 14.55
C MET A 1 -19.07 25.33 15.37
N GLU A 2 -19.93 24.90 16.28
CA GLU A 2 -19.71 23.66 17.06
C GLU A 2 -19.98 22.46 16.14
N THR A 3 -18.95 21.68 15.85
CA THR A 3 -19.10 20.37 15.21
C THR A 3 -19.85 19.45 16.16
N ARG A 4 -20.98 18.90 15.71
CA ARG A 4 -21.77 17.99 16.55
C ARG A 4 -20.93 16.74 16.86
N PRO A 5 -20.96 16.20 18.09
CA PRO A 5 -20.21 15.00 18.47
C PRO A 5 -20.39 13.81 17.50
N ASP A 6 -21.57 13.68 16.89
CA ASP A 6 -21.89 12.62 15.93
C ASP A 6 -21.11 12.76 14.62
N GLN A 7 -20.88 14.00 14.16
CA GLN A 7 -20.08 14.28 12.95
C GLN A 7 -18.61 13.92 13.17
N LEU A 8 -18.09 14.21 14.37
CA LEU A 8 -16.72 13.84 14.73
C LEU A 8 -16.55 12.32 14.78
N ARG A 9 -17.51 11.60 15.36
CA ARG A 9 -17.49 10.13 15.39
C ARG A 9 -17.55 9.52 13.99
N ALA A 10 -18.40 10.04 13.12
CA ALA A 10 -18.47 9.59 11.72
C ALA A 10 -17.13 9.78 10.99
N LEU A 11 -16.48 10.93 11.19
CA LEU A 11 -15.17 11.22 10.61
C LEU A 11 -14.08 10.27 11.14
N VAL A 12 -14.09 9.99 12.45
CA VAL A 12 -13.15 9.04 13.05
C VAL A 12 -13.39 7.63 12.50
N LEU A 13 -14.65 7.20 12.37
CA LEU A 13 -14.96 5.88 11.82
C LEU A 13 -14.51 5.77 10.35
N ASP A 14 -14.77 6.78 9.53
CA ASP A 14 -14.29 6.86 8.14
C ASP A 14 -12.76 6.77 8.08
N TYR A 15 -12.06 7.53 8.92
CA TYR A 15 -10.60 7.46 9.03
C TYR A 15 -10.11 6.05 9.39
N LEU A 16 -10.73 5.41 10.39
CA LEU A 16 -10.35 4.05 10.80
C LEU A 16 -10.62 3.02 9.69
N CYS A 17 -11.74 3.16 8.97
CA CYS A 17 -12.06 2.34 7.81
C CYS A 17 -11.05 2.53 6.68
N ASN A 18 -10.73 3.77 6.33
CA ASN A 18 -9.81 4.09 5.24
C ASN A 18 -8.38 3.62 5.51
N ASN A 19 -7.94 3.63 6.76
CA ASN A 19 -6.61 3.17 7.18
C ASN A 19 -6.53 1.70 7.60
N CYS A 20 -7.62 0.93 7.45
CA CYS A 20 -7.70 -0.49 7.81
C CYS A 20 -7.42 -0.77 9.30
N TYR A 21 -7.82 0.14 10.19
CA TYR A 21 -7.78 -0.11 11.63
C TYR A 21 -8.99 -0.96 12.05
N THR A 22 -9.06 -2.18 11.52
CA THR A 22 -10.24 -3.08 11.57
C THR A 22 -10.75 -3.32 12.99
N LYS A 23 -9.85 -3.66 13.91
CA LYS A 23 -10.18 -3.91 15.32
C LYS A 23 -10.76 -2.67 16.00
N THR A 24 -10.15 -1.51 15.78
CA THR A 24 -10.55 -0.23 16.38
C THR A 24 -11.86 0.27 15.78
N ALA A 25 -12.04 0.17 14.46
CA ALA A 25 -13.29 0.51 13.78
C ALA A 25 -14.45 -0.36 14.28
N LEU A 26 -14.21 -1.67 14.46
CA LEU A 26 -15.19 -2.61 14.99
C LEU A 26 -15.54 -2.28 16.45
N ALA A 27 -14.54 -1.97 17.28
CA ALA A 27 -14.78 -1.57 18.67
C ALA A 27 -15.59 -0.26 18.74
N LEU A 28 -15.23 0.75 17.94
CA LEU A 28 -15.90 2.05 17.91
C LEU A 28 -17.34 1.96 17.38
N SER A 29 -17.56 1.15 16.34
CA SER A 29 -18.90 0.93 15.78
C SER A 29 -19.83 0.19 16.76
N LYS A 30 -19.29 -0.77 17.53
CA LYS A 30 -20.04 -1.44 18.61
C LYS A 30 -20.35 -0.50 19.78
N ASP A 31 -19.40 0.35 20.16
CA ASP A 31 -19.60 1.37 21.22
C ASP A 31 -20.72 2.35 20.84
N SER A 32 -20.83 2.70 19.56
CA SER A 32 -21.93 3.54 19.06
C SER A 32 -23.28 2.82 18.99
N ALA A 33 -23.30 1.49 18.96
CA ALA A 33 -24.52 0.68 19.02
C ALA A 33 -25.02 0.50 20.46
N ILE A 34 -24.31 1.04 21.47
CA ILE A 34 -24.75 1.06 22.86
C ILE A 34 -25.86 2.11 23.00
N MET A 35 -27.07 1.65 22.66
CA MET A 35 -28.39 1.94 23.19
C MET A 35 -28.56 3.34 23.81
N HIS A 36 -29.31 4.19 23.10
CA HIS A 36 -30.00 5.31 23.75
C HIS A 36 -31.01 4.71 24.74
N LEU A 37 -30.68 4.77 26.03
CA LEU A 37 -31.63 4.51 27.12
C LEU A 37 -32.49 5.76 27.30
N ASP A 38 -33.81 5.59 27.43
CA ASP A 38 -34.66 6.70 27.81
C ASP A 38 -34.47 7.09 29.28
N ARG A 39 -35.19 8.13 29.70
CA ARG A 39 -35.16 8.64 31.07
C ARG A 39 -35.63 7.62 32.11
N ASP A 40 -36.34 6.58 31.68
CA ASP A 40 -36.91 5.55 32.56
C ASP A 40 -36.04 4.27 32.58
N GLY A 41 -34.96 4.24 31.78
CA GLY A 41 -34.00 3.14 31.74
C GLY A 41 -34.41 2.00 30.82
N ASP A 42 -35.44 2.21 30.00
CA ASP A 42 -35.90 1.23 29.02
C ASP A 42 -35.12 1.38 27.70
N GLU A 43 -34.87 0.24 27.07
CA GLU A 43 -34.17 0.14 25.79
C GLU A 43 -35.05 0.71 24.66
N ILE A 44 -34.68 1.88 24.13
CA ILE A 44 -35.35 2.46 22.96
C ILE A 44 -34.88 1.71 21.72
N SER A 45 -35.55 0.61 21.37
CA SER A 45 -35.46 0.03 20.02
C SER A 45 -36.18 0.96 19.03
N GLU A 46 -35.48 1.97 18.49
CA GLU A 46 -35.99 2.81 17.40
C GLU A 46 -36.27 1.95 16.15
N SER A 47 -37.53 1.53 16.02
CA SER A 47 -38.04 0.66 14.95
C SER A 47 -38.50 1.44 13.71
N HIS A 48 -37.83 2.54 13.33
CA HIS A 48 -38.14 3.26 12.08
C HIS A 48 -36.89 3.80 11.35
N PRO A 49 -36.71 3.51 10.05
CA PRO A 49 -35.57 3.96 9.28
C PRO A 49 -35.82 5.40 8.83
N ARG A 50 -35.37 6.37 9.63
CA ARG A 50 -35.32 7.77 9.20
C ARG A 50 -33.91 8.32 9.37
N GLY A 51 -33.14 8.22 8.29
CA GLY A 51 -32.03 9.11 7.99
C GLY A 51 -30.71 8.83 8.72
N GLY A 52 -29.91 7.92 8.15
CA GLY A 52 -28.44 7.97 8.26
C GLY A 52 -27.80 7.51 9.57
N THR A 53 -28.54 6.86 10.48
CA THR A 53 -27.96 6.24 11.67
C THR A 53 -26.99 5.14 11.24
N LEU A 54 -25.75 5.21 11.71
CA LEU A 54 -24.64 4.29 11.46
C LEU A 54 -24.95 2.90 12.04
N THR A 55 -25.92 2.20 11.45
CA THR A 55 -26.10 0.76 11.62
C THR A 55 -24.77 0.10 11.29
N GLY A 56 -24.28 -0.74 12.21
CA GLY A 56 -22.91 -1.26 12.25
C GLY A 56 -22.29 -1.63 10.90
N LEU A 57 -20.95 -1.50 10.83
CA LEU A 57 -20.18 -1.76 9.61
C LEU A 57 -20.65 -3.03 8.90
N SER A 58 -21.08 -2.89 7.65
CA SER A 58 -21.51 -4.04 6.85
C SER A 58 -20.38 -5.07 6.80
N GLY A 59 -20.74 -6.36 6.83
CA GLY A 59 -19.75 -7.44 6.73
C GLY A 59 -18.88 -7.34 5.49
N ASP A 60 -19.36 -6.70 4.42
CA ASP A 60 -18.62 -6.46 3.18
C ASP A 60 -17.49 -5.44 3.38
N VAL A 61 -17.77 -4.36 4.12
CA VAL A 61 -16.79 -3.33 4.49
C VAL A 61 -15.68 -3.94 5.34
N ILE A 62 -16.04 -4.80 6.29
CA ILE A 62 -15.07 -5.49 7.16
C ILE A 62 -14.17 -6.40 6.31
N ARG A 63 -14.73 -7.20 5.39
CA ARG A 63 -13.92 -8.07 4.51
C ARG A 63 -12.99 -7.25 3.62
N ASP A 64 -13.46 -6.14 3.06
CA ASP A 64 -12.63 -5.27 2.24
C ASP A 64 -11.51 -4.59 3.06
N MET A 65 -11.79 -4.20 4.31
CA MET A 65 -10.76 -3.71 5.24
C MET A 65 -9.70 -4.77 5.53
N GLU A 66 -10.09 -6.00 5.85
CA GLU A 66 -9.16 -7.11 6.10
C GLU A 66 -8.30 -7.45 4.88
N ARG A 67 -8.91 -7.43 3.68
CA ARG A 67 -8.19 -7.64 2.42
C ARG A 67 -7.15 -6.53 2.18
N ARG A 68 -7.52 -5.27 2.38
CA ARG A 68 -6.60 -4.13 2.25
C ARG A 68 -5.49 -4.16 3.30
N GLU A 69 -5.82 -4.52 4.55
CA GLU A 69 -4.84 -4.73 5.64
C GLU A 69 -3.81 -5.79 5.25
N ARG A 70 -4.26 -6.93 4.72
CA ARG A 70 -3.39 -8.02 4.26
C ARG A 70 -2.48 -7.59 3.12
N ILE A 71 -3.01 -6.92 2.10
CA ILE A 71 -2.21 -6.37 0.98
C ILE A 71 -1.14 -5.41 1.52
N ARG A 72 -1.51 -4.49 2.42
CA ARG A 72 -0.58 -3.56 3.06
C ARG A 72 0.54 -4.30 3.79
N ILE A 73 0.23 -5.32 4.57
CA ILE A 73 1.24 -6.13 5.28
C ILE A 73 2.20 -6.83 4.30
N HIS A 74 1.69 -7.40 3.20
CA HIS A 74 2.53 -8.01 2.18
C HIS A 74 3.53 -7.01 1.58
N ILE A 75 3.08 -5.81 1.20
CA ILE A 75 3.95 -4.75 0.68
C ILE A 75 4.99 -4.31 1.73
N LEU A 76 4.54 -4.04 2.96
CA LEU A 76 5.40 -3.53 4.03
C LEU A 76 6.46 -4.54 4.51
N SER A 77 6.21 -5.83 4.30
CA SER A 77 7.13 -6.93 4.61
C SER A 77 8.02 -7.35 3.44
N GLY A 78 7.90 -6.71 2.27
CA GLY A 78 8.68 -7.04 1.07
C GLY A 78 8.17 -8.25 0.28
N ARG A 79 7.02 -8.84 0.67
CA ARG A 79 6.33 -9.92 -0.04
C ARG A 79 5.47 -9.39 -1.18
N VAL A 80 6.13 -8.78 -2.18
CA VAL A 80 5.44 -8.00 -3.23
C VAL A 80 4.64 -8.89 -4.19
N GLU A 81 5.13 -10.09 -4.49
CA GLU A 81 4.43 -11.01 -5.40
C GLU A 81 3.11 -11.50 -4.80
N GLU A 82 3.09 -11.78 -3.50
CA GLU A 82 1.88 -12.12 -2.77
C GLU A 82 0.90 -10.94 -2.68
N ALA A 83 1.42 -9.71 -2.59
CA ALA A 83 0.58 -8.51 -2.67
C ALA A 83 -0.09 -8.37 -4.04
N ILE A 84 0.66 -8.59 -5.13
CA ILE A 84 0.13 -8.57 -6.51
C ILE A 84 -0.93 -9.66 -6.70
N ALA A 85 -0.68 -10.87 -6.21
CA ALA A 85 -1.66 -11.96 -6.26
C ALA A 85 -2.96 -11.58 -5.52
N CYS A 86 -2.84 -11.05 -4.29
CA CYS A 86 -4.01 -10.58 -3.52
C CYS A 86 -4.76 -9.44 -4.23
N LEU A 87 -4.06 -8.52 -4.89
CA LEU A 87 -4.67 -7.43 -5.66
C LEU A 87 -5.45 -7.98 -6.86
N ASN A 88 -4.87 -8.90 -7.63
CA ASN A 88 -5.55 -9.50 -8.77
C ASN A 88 -6.77 -10.33 -8.35
N GLU A 89 -6.71 -10.97 -7.18
CA GLU A 89 -7.83 -11.77 -6.66
C GLU A 89 -9.00 -10.91 -6.15
N HIS A 90 -8.71 -9.83 -5.43
CA HIS A 90 -9.75 -9.08 -4.72
C HIS A 90 -10.07 -7.70 -5.32
N PHE A 91 -9.11 -7.08 -6.02
CA PHE A 91 -9.22 -5.73 -6.58
C PHE A 91 -8.63 -5.66 -8.01
N PRO A 92 -9.06 -6.52 -8.95
CA PRO A 92 -8.41 -6.68 -10.26
C PRO A 92 -8.31 -5.38 -11.07
N LYS A 93 -9.28 -4.47 -10.92
CA LYS A 93 -9.29 -3.19 -11.63
C LYS A 93 -8.15 -2.25 -11.23
N VAL A 94 -7.56 -2.42 -10.04
CA VAL A 94 -6.50 -1.53 -9.52
C VAL A 94 -5.23 -1.60 -10.36
N LEU A 95 -4.95 -2.77 -10.94
CA LEU A 95 -3.77 -3.02 -11.77
C LEU A 95 -4.13 -3.20 -13.25
N ASP A 96 -5.36 -2.88 -13.64
CA ASP A 96 -5.82 -3.03 -15.02
C ASP A 96 -5.30 -1.88 -15.90
N GLU A 97 -4.18 -2.15 -16.57
CA GLU A 97 -3.50 -1.21 -17.47
C GLU A 97 -4.34 -0.84 -18.71
N SER A 98 -5.40 -1.59 -19.02
CA SER A 98 -6.31 -1.22 -20.13
C SER A 98 -7.15 0.03 -19.84
N LEU A 99 -7.25 0.43 -18.57
CA LEU A 99 -8.01 1.61 -18.13
C LEU A 99 -7.27 2.94 -18.37
N GLU A 100 -6.03 2.92 -18.86
CA GLU A 100 -5.25 4.13 -19.16
C GLU A 100 -5.94 5.05 -20.19
N ASP A 101 -6.68 4.48 -21.12
CA ASP A 101 -7.30 5.22 -22.23
C ASP A 101 -8.38 6.22 -21.78
N GLU A 102 -8.92 6.08 -20.55
CA GLU A 102 -9.96 6.96 -20.00
C GLU A 102 -9.43 8.13 -19.13
N ALA A 103 -8.20 8.03 -18.61
CA ALA A 103 -7.67 8.99 -17.63
C ALA A 103 -6.95 10.21 -18.22
N HIS A 104 -6.70 10.23 -19.53
CA HIS A 104 -5.88 11.26 -20.21
C HIS A 104 -6.53 12.65 -20.36
N ARG A 105 -7.70 12.92 -19.77
CA ARG A 105 -8.39 14.23 -19.90
C ARG A 105 -8.15 15.22 -18.76
N THR A 106 -7.49 14.85 -17.67
CA THR A 106 -7.41 15.75 -16.50
C THR A 106 -6.12 15.56 -15.73
N LEU A 107 -5.14 16.45 -15.98
CA LEU A 107 -4.21 17.09 -15.02
C LEU A 107 -2.85 17.34 -15.66
N SER A 108 -2.75 18.48 -16.33
CA SER A 108 -1.52 19.24 -16.51
C SER A 108 -1.32 20.14 -15.28
N HIS A 109 -0.28 19.92 -14.48
CA HIS A 109 0.34 21.02 -13.71
C HIS A 109 1.78 20.70 -13.27
N ASP A 110 2.68 21.58 -13.71
CA ASP A 110 4.02 21.96 -13.23
C ASP A 110 4.86 20.97 -12.40
N ILE A 111 5.96 20.54 -13.02
CA ILE A 111 7.09 19.90 -12.34
C ILE A 111 8.28 20.87 -12.36
N THR A 112 8.59 21.47 -11.22
CA THR A 112 9.89 22.11 -10.97
C THR A 112 10.97 21.06 -10.71
N SER A 113 12.15 21.27 -11.29
CA SER A 113 13.20 20.29 -11.58
C SER A 113 13.95 19.64 -10.39
N ASP A 114 13.63 19.94 -9.13
CA ASP A 114 14.52 19.62 -8.00
C ASP A 114 13.99 18.60 -6.98
N GLN A 115 12.86 17.93 -7.28
CA GLN A 115 12.39 16.77 -6.51
C GLN A 115 12.03 15.59 -7.41
N VAL A 116 13.04 14.84 -7.85
CA VAL A 116 12.87 13.44 -8.32
C VAL A 116 12.77 12.50 -7.10
N GLN A 117 12.02 12.94 -6.09
CA GLN A 117 11.92 12.31 -4.78
C GLN A 117 10.47 11.88 -4.60
N TYR A 118 10.16 10.69 -5.12
CA TYR A 118 8.97 9.91 -4.79
C TYR A 118 7.59 10.58 -5.05
N ARG A 119 7.48 11.57 -5.95
CA ARG A 119 6.18 11.98 -6.52
C ARG A 119 5.75 10.92 -7.55
N THR A 120 4.54 10.36 -7.52
CA THR A 120 3.23 10.98 -7.26
C THR A 120 2.31 10.03 -6.50
N THR A 121 1.43 10.56 -5.65
CA THR A 121 0.18 9.91 -5.23
C THR A 121 -0.65 9.59 -6.47
N THR A 122 -0.28 8.51 -7.16
CA THR A 122 -0.88 8.09 -8.41
C THR A 122 -1.94 7.05 -8.12
N ILE A 123 -3.00 7.12 -8.89
CA ILE A 123 -4.03 6.08 -8.98
C ILE A 123 -4.08 5.46 -10.38
N ASN A 124 -3.16 5.84 -11.28
CA ASN A 124 -3.07 5.25 -12.61
C ASN A 124 -2.58 3.79 -12.48
N PRO A 125 -3.35 2.80 -12.96
CA PRO A 125 -2.99 1.39 -12.90
C PRO A 125 -1.59 1.05 -13.43
N VAL A 126 -1.14 1.66 -14.53
CA VAL A 126 0.21 1.39 -15.09
C VAL A 126 1.30 1.87 -14.16
N HIS A 127 1.14 3.05 -13.56
CA HIS A 127 2.11 3.54 -12.58
C HIS A 127 2.11 2.69 -11.31
N LEU A 128 0.94 2.22 -10.86
CA LEU A 128 0.85 1.31 -9.72
C LEU A 128 1.55 -0.02 -10.01
N THR A 129 1.31 -0.61 -11.18
CA THR A 129 1.99 -1.85 -11.62
C THR A 129 3.50 -1.64 -11.70
N LEU A 130 3.96 -0.54 -12.29
CA LEU A 130 5.39 -0.22 -12.36
C LEU A 130 5.99 -0.05 -10.96
N ASN A 131 5.35 0.71 -10.07
CA ASN A 131 5.85 0.95 -8.72
C ASN A 131 5.98 -0.36 -7.92
N LEU A 132 5.01 -1.27 -8.05
CA LEU A 132 5.08 -2.62 -7.46
C LEU A 132 6.22 -3.43 -8.06
N ARG A 133 6.39 -3.45 -9.39
CA ARG A 133 7.46 -4.21 -10.04
C ARG A 133 8.86 -3.67 -9.71
N VAL A 134 9.02 -2.34 -9.65
CA VAL A 134 10.29 -1.73 -9.20
C VAL A 134 10.56 -2.09 -7.74
N LEU A 135 9.54 -2.07 -6.87
CA LEU A 135 9.69 -2.50 -5.49
C LEU A 135 10.08 -3.99 -5.41
N ALA A 136 9.42 -4.87 -6.16
CA ALA A 136 9.76 -6.30 -6.21
C ALA A 136 11.22 -6.52 -6.65
N PHE A 137 11.69 -5.77 -7.65
CA PHE A 137 13.10 -5.81 -8.07
C PHE A 137 14.05 -5.37 -6.95
N ILE A 138 13.74 -4.29 -6.25
CA ILE A 138 14.55 -3.82 -5.12
C ILE A 138 14.61 -4.85 -4.00
N GLU A 139 13.48 -5.49 -3.70
CA GLU A 139 13.41 -6.55 -2.70
C GLU A 139 14.26 -7.77 -3.11
N THR A 140 14.33 -8.10 -4.40
CA THR A 140 15.24 -9.14 -4.89
C THR A 140 16.72 -8.74 -4.81
N CYS A 141 17.04 -7.45 -4.86
CA CYS A 141 18.42 -6.98 -4.69
C CYS A 141 18.88 -7.02 -3.23
N ARG A 142 18.00 -7.18 -2.24
CA ARG A 142 18.39 -7.13 -0.82
C ARG A 142 19.28 -8.31 -0.46
N THR A 143 20.35 -8.01 0.26
CA THR A 143 21.18 -9.01 0.94
C THR A 143 20.89 -9.07 2.43
N VAL A 144 20.32 -7.99 2.98
CA VAL A 144 19.89 -7.90 4.37
C VAL A 144 18.37 -7.73 4.41
N PRO A 145 17.62 -8.71 4.95
CA PRO A 145 16.17 -8.61 5.10
C PRO A 145 15.79 -7.44 6.01
N LEU A 146 14.80 -6.64 5.57
CA LEU A 146 14.21 -5.59 6.38
C LEU A 146 12.93 -6.10 7.04
N ILE A 147 12.98 -6.26 8.36
CA ILE A 147 11.92 -6.84 9.19
C ILE A 147 10.73 -5.87 9.30
N TYR A 148 9.52 -6.42 9.16
CA TYR A 148 8.27 -5.72 9.42
C TYR A 148 7.27 -6.65 10.15
N PRO A 149 6.55 -6.17 11.18
CA PRO A 149 6.64 -4.84 11.78
C PRO A 149 8.01 -4.57 12.41
N PRO A 150 8.45 -3.30 12.51
CA PRO A 150 9.66 -2.97 13.26
C PRO A 150 9.51 -3.52 14.67
N LEU A 151 10.52 -4.23 15.18
CA LEU A 151 10.52 -4.70 16.56
C LEU A 151 10.48 -3.46 17.47
N ASP A 152 9.49 -3.39 18.36
CA ASP A 152 9.48 -2.40 19.44
C ASP A 152 10.80 -2.56 20.22
N SER A 153 11.54 -1.48 20.39
CA SER A 153 12.87 -1.50 21.03
C SER A 153 12.85 -1.96 22.50
N ASP A 154 11.67 -2.25 23.07
CA ASP A 154 11.46 -2.59 24.48
C ASP A 154 11.26 -4.09 24.75
N SER A 155 11.48 -4.98 23.78
CA SER A 155 11.38 -6.44 23.99
C SER A 155 12.67 -7.19 23.61
N ILE A 156 13.83 -6.71 24.08
CA ILE A 156 15.04 -7.56 24.15
C ILE A 156 15.04 -8.24 25.51
N GLY A 157 14.37 -9.39 25.56
CA GLY A 157 14.36 -10.29 26.70
C GLY A 157 14.09 -11.69 26.22
N LEU A 158 15.17 -12.43 25.94
CA LEU A 158 15.40 -13.86 26.13
C LEU A 158 15.90 -14.61 24.87
N ASP A 159 17.15 -15.05 24.99
CA ASP A 159 17.90 -16.07 24.25
C ASP A 159 17.95 -16.04 22.71
N SER A 160 19.08 -15.55 22.21
CA SER A 160 19.70 -16.13 21.01
C SER A 160 21.15 -16.52 21.35
N PRO A 161 21.58 -17.76 21.09
CA PRO A 161 22.95 -18.18 21.38
C PRO A 161 23.95 -17.43 20.48
N PRO A 162 25.19 -17.19 20.94
CA PRO A 162 26.21 -16.54 20.14
C PRO A 162 26.79 -17.56 19.17
N HIS A 163 26.13 -17.77 18.04
CA HIS A 163 26.79 -18.40 16.91
C HIS A 163 27.32 -17.34 15.97
N SER A 164 28.60 -16.99 16.21
CA SER A 164 29.56 -16.77 15.14
C SER A 164 29.25 -17.71 13.98
N LYS A 165 28.78 -17.16 12.86
CA LYS A 165 29.01 -17.76 11.56
C LYS A 165 29.62 -16.68 10.69
N CYS A 166 30.88 -16.92 10.33
CA CYS A 166 31.46 -16.42 9.09
C CYS A 166 30.43 -16.55 7.96
N PRO A 167 30.48 -15.70 6.92
CA PRO A 167 29.67 -15.91 5.73
C PRO A 167 29.92 -17.35 5.27
N PRO A 168 28.89 -18.20 5.12
CA PRO A 168 29.07 -19.39 4.32
C PRO A 168 29.49 -18.88 2.93
N GLU A 169 30.64 -19.31 2.43
CA GLU A 169 30.92 -19.22 1.01
C GLU A 169 29.69 -19.82 0.31
N GLY A 170 28.87 -18.96 -0.29
CA GLY A 170 27.63 -19.38 -0.93
C GLY A 170 27.97 -20.42 -2.00
N ASP A 171 27.07 -21.38 -2.22
CA ASP A 171 27.19 -22.27 -3.37
C ASP A 171 27.33 -21.39 -4.63
N PRO A 172 28.45 -21.45 -5.36
CA PRO A 172 28.67 -20.60 -6.54
C PRO A 172 27.55 -20.74 -7.57
N LEU A 173 26.87 -21.90 -7.61
CA LEU A 173 25.73 -22.14 -8.48
C LEU A 173 24.48 -21.35 -8.06
N GLU A 174 24.27 -21.15 -6.77
CA GLU A 174 23.12 -20.38 -6.25
C GLU A 174 23.34 -18.87 -6.43
N GLU A 175 24.58 -18.39 -6.30
CA GLU A 175 24.93 -16.99 -6.57
C GLU A 175 24.75 -16.65 -8.06
N ASP A 176 25.17 -17.53 -8.97
CA ASP A 176 24.97 -17.36 -10.43
C ASP A 176 23.48 -17.37 -10.82
N ARG A 177 22.68 -18.26 -10.21
CA ARG A 177 21.22 -18.28 -10.38
C ARG A 177 20.56 -17.00 -9.91
N HIS A 178 20.96 -16.51 -8.74
CA HIS A 178 20.44 -15.27 -8.18
C HIS A 178 20.79 -14.06 -9.05
N GLN A 179 22.04 -13.97 -9.51
CA GLN A 179 22.50 -12.91 -10.41
C GLN A 179 21.76 -12.97 -11.76
N THR A 180 21.52 -14.16 -12.31
CA THR A 180 20.75 -14.35 -13.53
C THR A 180 19.30 -13.89 -13.37
N GLU A 181 18.65 -14.23 -12.24
CA GLU A 181 17.28 -13.80 -11.95
C GLU A 181 17.18 -12.26 -11.84
N LEU A 182 18.14 -11.62 -11.17
CA LEU A 182 18.21 -10.16 -11.08
C LEU A 182 18.30 -9.50 -12.46
N LEU A 183 19.15 -10.01 -13.34
CA LEU A 183 19.29 -9.49 -14.70
C LEU A 183 18.01 -9.68 -15.52
N ILE A 184 17.35 -10.83 -15.43
CA ILE A 184 16.08 -11.10 -16.10
C ILE A 184 15.00 -10.13 -15.62
N ARG A 185 14.89 -9.91 -14.30
CA ARG A 185 13.92 -8.94 -13.73
C ARG A 185 14.20 -7.53 -14.20
N ALA A 186 15.46 -7.10 -14.18
CA ALA A 186 15.85 -5.78 -14.68
C ALA A 186 15.45 -5.62 -16.16
N GLN A 187 15.79 -6.57 -17.02
CA GLN A 187 15.45 -6.53 -18.45
C GLN A 187 13.94 -6.43 -18.69
N LYS A 188 13.14 -7.24 -17.99
CA LYS A 188 11.66 -7.16 -18.08
C LYS A 188 11.14 -5.79 -17.66
N LEU A 189 11.73 -5.18 -16.63
CA LEU A 189 11.33 -3.87 -16.14
C LEU A 189 11.68 -2.75 -17.13
N TYR A 190 12.89 -2.77 -17.70
CA TYR A 190 13.28 -1.84 -18.78
C TYR A 190 12.40 -2.00 -20.02
N ALA A 191 12.08 -3.22 -20.43
CA ALA A 191 11.17 -3.48 -21.55
C ALA A 191 9.79 -2.88 -21.29
N HIS A 192 9.25 -3.05 -20.08
CA HIS A 192 7.94 -2.51 -19.70
C HIS A 192 7.92 -0.97 -19.69
N VAL A 193 8.96 -0.33 -19.16
CA VAL A 193 9.06 1.14 -19.19
C VAL A 193 9.19 1.66 -20.63
N ASN A 194 9.91 0.95 -21.50
CA ASN A 194 10.04 1.33 -22.91
C ASN A 194 8.74 1.21 -23.71
N SER A 195 7.82 0.35 -23.29
CA SER A 195 6.49 0.22 -23.91
C SER A 195 5.49 1.29 -23.48
N LEU A 196 5.83 2.16 -22.52
CA LEU A 196 4.95 3.26 -22.10
C LEU A 196 4.65 4.21 -23.26
N ARG A 197 3.36 4.53 -23.43
CA ARG A 197 2.88 5.46 -24.47
C ARG A 197 3.26 6.91 -24.15
N ASN A 198 3.16 7.31 -22.89
CA ASN A 198 3.52 8.64 -22.45
C ASN A 198 5.04 8.78 -22.34
N SER A 199 5.62 9.65 -23.19
CA SER A 199 7.06 9.85 -23.23
C SER A 199 7.61 10.58 -21.99
N ALA A 200 6.81 11.39 -21.30
CA ALA A 200 7.23 12.06 -20.06
C ALA A 200 7.36 11.04 -18.93
N ASP A 201 6.35 10.18 -18.75
CA ASP A 201 6.37 9.10 -17.75
C ASP A 201 7.50 8.12 -18.03
N ARG A 202 7.70 7.75 -19.30
CA ARG A 202 8.83 6.92 -19.73
C ARG A 202 10.17 7.52 -19.32
N ALA A 203 10.38 8.82 -19.58
CA ALA A 203 11.63 9.49 -19.20
C ALA A 203 11.84 9.49 -17.67
N LEU A 204 10.78 9.70 -16.90
CA LEU A 204 10.81 9.66 -15.45
C LEU A 204 11.19 8.28 -14.93
N TYR A 205 10.50 7.22 -15.40
CA TYR A 205 10.79 5.86 -14.96
C TYR A 205 12.17 5.37 -15.42
N LEU A 206 12.65 5.75 -16.61
CA LEU A 206 14.02 5.43 -17.03
C LEU A 206 15.08 6.03 -16.09
N LYS A 207 14.85 7.26 -15.60
CA LYS A 207 15.72 7.87 -14.59
C LYS A 207 15.68 7.10 -13.26
N GLU A 208 14.49 6.66 -12.85
CA GLU A 208 14.36 5.81 -11.65
C GLU A 208 15.10 4.47 -11.83
N LEU A 209 14.90 3.79 -12.97
CA LEU A 209 15.54 2.51 -13.27
C LEU A 209 17.07 2.61 -13.33
N THR A 210 17.61 3.75 -13.74
CA THR A 210 19.06 3.99 -13.70
C THR A 210 19.58 3.92 -12.26
N ASN A 211 18.89 4.57 -11.32
CA ASN A 211 19.30 4.58 -9.92
C ASN A 211 19.11 3.22 -9.25
N VAL A 212 17.97 2.57 -9.51
CA VAL A 212 17.62 1.27 -8.92
C VAL A 212 18.47 0.15 -9.53
N GLY A 213 18.76 0.20 -10.83
CA GLY A 213 19.69 -0.73 -11.49
C GLY A 213 21.12 -0.61 -10.97
N GLY A 214 21.51 0.56 -10.46
CA GLY A 214 22.80 0.76 -9.78
C GLY A 214 22.99 -0.12 -8.54
N LEU A 215 21.93 -0.68 -7.95
CA LEU A 215 22.04 -1.63 -6.83
C LEU A 215 22.81 -2.89 -7.23
N LEU A 216 22.71 -3.33 -8.49
CA LEU A 216 23.37 -4.53 -9.02
C LEU A 216 24.91 -4.41 -9.05
N ALA A 217 25.45 -3.20 -8.95
CA ALA A 217 26.89 -2.97 -8.96
C ALA A 217 27.56 -3.25 -7.61
N TYR A 218 26.79 -3.52 -6.55
CA TYR A 218 27.29 -3.67 -5.19
C TYR A 218 26.94 -5.04 -4.62
N THR A 219 27.93 -5.70 -4.02
CA THR A 219 27.75 -6.97 -3.31
C THR A 219 26.89 -6.82 -2.04
N VAL A 220 26.94 -5.64 -1.41
CA VAL A 220 26.09 -5.27 -0.27
C VAL A 220 25.39 -3.96 -0.60
N PRO A 221 24.25 -3.99 -1.31
CA PRO A 221 23.61 -2.80 -1.83
C PRO A 221 23.07 -1.86 -0.72
N GLU A 222 22.88 -2.36 0.50
CA GLU A 222 22.53 -1.59 1.70
C GLU A 222 23.62 -0.60 2.13
N LYS A 223 24.88 -0.80 1.69
CA LYS A 223 25.99 0.11 1.95
C LYS A 223 26.30 1.03 0.75
N SER A 224 25.51 0.93 -0.31
CA SER A 224 25.74 1.70 -1.54
C SER A 224 25.27 3.17 -1.41
N PRO A 225 25.74 4.08 -2.27
CA PRO A 225 25.22 5.45 -2.37
C PRO A 225 23.72 5.52 -2.70
N VAL A 226 23.15 4.43 -3.24
CA VAL A 226 21.73 4.31 -3.59
C VAL A 226 20.93 3.49 -2.56
N ALA A 227 21.52 3.15 -1.40
CA ALA A 227 20.89 2.36 -0.34
C ALA A 227 19.55 2.93 0.16
N ARG A 228 19.31 4.24 -0.02
CA ARG A 228 18.00 4.87 0.27
C ARG A 228 16.80 4.18 -0.38
N TYR A 229 17.00 3.52 -1.54
CA TYR A 229 15.93 2.76 -2.20
C TYR A 229 15.53 1.48 -1.45
N LEU A 230 16.40 0.99 -0.56
CA LEU A 230 16.19 -0.18 0.31
C LEU A 230 15.62 0.21 1.68
N SER A 231 15.19 1.46 1.88
CA SER A 231 14.56 1.90 3.13
C SER A 231 13.10 1.42 3.24
N GLN A 232 12.56 1.43 4.47
CA GLN A 232 11.15 1.12 4.72
C GLN A 232 10.21 2.15 4.06
N GLU A 233 10.65 3.41 3.96
CA GLU A 233 9.88 4.53 3.40
C GLU A 233 9.33 4.23 2.00
N ARG A 234 10.09 3.49 1.17
CA ARG A 234 9.61 3.11 -0.17
C ARG A 234 8.45 2.12 -0.09
N ARG A 235 8.52 1.11 0.79
CA ARG A 235 7.43 0.14 0.98
C ARG A 235 6.16 0.84 1.47
N GLU A 236 6.31 1.78 2.40
CA GLU A 236 5.21 2.58 2.94
C GLU A 236 4.49 3.39 1.88
N ARG A 237 5.24 4.10 1.02
CA ARG A 237 4.65 4.87 -0.07
C ARG A 237 3.91 4.02 -1.09
N VAL A 238 4.46 2.87 -1.48
CA VAL A 238 3.78 1.97 -2.41
C VAL A 238 2.51 1.40 -1.76
N ALA A 239 2.56 1.02 -0.48
CA ALA A 239 1.39 0.53 0.24
C ALA A 239 0.28 1.60 0.35
N GLU A 240 0.66 2.85 0.57
CA GLU A 240 -0.26 3.99 0.64
C GLU A 240 -0.90 4.28 -0.73
N GLN A 241 -0.11 4.33 -1.81
CA GLN A 241 -0.62 4.48 -3.18
C GLN A 241 -1.65 3.40 -3.53
N ILE A 242 -1.33 2.15 -3.22
CA ILE A 242 -2.24 1.01 -3.47
C ILE A 242 -3.52 1.13 -2.64
N ASN A 243 -3.43 1.47 -1.36
CA ASN A 243 -4.61 1.67 -0.53
C ASN A 243 -5.52 2.79 -1.09
N TYR A 244 -4.93 3.92 -1.49
CA TYR A 244 -5.70 5.01 -2.10
C TYR A 244 -6.32 4.62 -3.43
N ALA A 245 -5.61 3.86 -4.26
CA ALA A 245 -6.15 3.35 -5.51
C ALA A 245 -7.35 2.44 -5.27
N ILE A 246 -7.26 1.50 -4.32
CA ILE A 246 -8.38 0.61 -3.96
C ILE A 246 -9.60 1.43 -3.50
N LEU A 247 -9.39 2.46 -2.66
CA LEU A 247 -10.49 3.30 -2.15
C LEU A 247 -11.15 4.17 -3.23
N ARG A 248 -10.40 4.61 -4.24
CA ARG A 248 -10.91 5.49 -5.32
C ARG A 248 -11.47 4.73 -6.50
N MET A 249 -11.07 3.48 -6.69
CA MET A 249 -11.64 2.64 -7.73
C MET A 249 -13.05 2.22 -7.31
N PRO A 250 -14.05 2.33 -8.21
CA PRO A 250 -15.38 1.83 -7.90
C PRO A 250 -15.28 0.31 -7.73
N SER A 251 -15.35 -0.13 -6.49
CA SER A 251 -15.54 -1.55 -6.19
C SER A 251 -16.84 -1.97 -6.87
N SER A 252 -16.91 -3.22 -7.32
CA SER A 252 -18.16 -3.78 -7.84
C SER A 252 -19.25 -3.87 -6.75
N SER A 253 -18.98 -3.41 -5.53
CA SER A 253 -19.91 -3.30 -4.40
C SER A 253 -20.11 -1.82 -4.06
N SER A 254 -21.11 -1.21 -4.70
CA SER A 254 -21.58 0.17 -4.52
C SER A 254 -21.21 0.83 -3.17
N TYR A 255 -20.17 1.66 -3.16
CA TYR A 255 -19.90 2.55 -2.04
C TYR A 255 -20.74 3.83 -2.20
N VAL A 256 -21.85 3.91 -1.47
CA VAL A 256 -22.57 5.15 -1.18
C VAL A 256 -22.03 5.68 0.16
N VAL A 257 -20.87 6.35 0.16
CA VAL A 257 -20.42 7.11 1.34
C VAL A 257 -19.83 8.48 0.99
N THR A 258 -19.59 8.81 -0.29
CA THR A 258 -18.96 10.08 -0.69
C THR A 258 -19.92 11.19 -1.15
N ASP A 259 -21.22 11.10 -0.87
CA ASP A 259 -22.17 12.14 -1.30
C ASP A 259 -22.35 13.32 -0.31
N LEU A 260 -21.46 13.46 0.68
CA LEU A 260 -21.59 14.47 1.74
C LEU A 260 -20.49 15.55 1.82
N LEU A 261 -19.63 15.67 0.80
CA LEU A 261 -18.64 16.77 0.73
C LEU A 261 -18.69 17.63 -0.54
N CYS A 262 -19.74 17.48 -1.36
CA CYS A 262 -20.05 18.42 -2.45
C CYS A 262 -21.39 19.13 -2.22
N ARG A 263 -21.50 19.92 -1.13
CA ARG A 263 -22.40 21.07 -1.03
C ARG A 263 -21.78 22.16 -0.17
#